data_AF-A0A8T4Y3T2-F1
#
_entry.id   AF-A0A8T4Y3T2-F1
#
_cell.length_a   1.000
_cell.length_b   1.000
_cell.length_c   1.000
_cell.angle_alpha   90.00
_cell.angle_beta   90.00
_cell.angle_gamma   90.00
#
_symmetry.space_group_name_H-M   'P 1'
#
loop_
_entity.id
_entity.type
_entity.pdbx_description
1 polymer ?
#
loop_
_entity_poly.entity_id
_entity_poly.type
_entity_poly.pdbx_seq_one_letter_code
_entity_poly.pdbx_strand_id
1 'polypeptide(L)' 'QKPEFIFLDEPLGSSDEVRRSGIIEYLTTDLPKKFRQIFIISHVGGLEEQIKNIINLQDGLVVGPT' A
#
# COMPACT_ATOMS: atom_id res chain seq x y z
N GLN A 1 18.29 -5.54 15.51
CA GLN A 1 17.60 -4.36 14.97
C GLN A 1 16.30 -4.82 14.32
N LYS A 2 15.22 -4.05 14.44
CA LYS A 2 13.99 -4.29 13.66
C LYS A 2 14.01 -3.37 12.43
N PRO A 3 13.57 -3.83 11.26
CA PRO A 3 13.48 -2.99 10.07
C PRO A 3 12.50 -1.82 10.30
N GLU A 4 12.88 -0.62 9.88
CA GLU A 4 12.03 0.57 10.03
C GLU A 4 11.00 0.71 8.90
N PHE A 5 11.28 0.13 7.73
CA PHE A 5 10.45 0.26 6.55
C PHE A 5 10.26 -1.08 5.81
N ILE A 6 9.20 -1.14 5.01
CA ILE A 6 8.88 -2.26 4.13
C ILE A 6 8.38 -1.76 2.78
N PHE A 7 8.76 -2.46 1.71
CA PHE A 7 8.23 -2.29 0.36
C PHE A 7 7.40 -3.51 0.00
N LEU A 8 6.18 -3.28 -0.49
CA LEU A 8 5.26 -4.33 -0.92
C LEU A 8 4.91 -4.08 -2.38
N ASP A 9 5.38 -4.99 -3.23
CA ASP A 9 5.13 -4.94 -4.68
C ASP A 9 3.94 -5.83 -5.03
N GLU A 10 2.90 -5.23 -5.56
CA GLU A 10 1.63 -5.86 -5.97
C GLU A 10 1.00 -6.81 -4.92
N PRO A 11 0.84 -6.39 -3.64
CA PRO A 11 0.31 -7.26 -2.59
C PRO A 11 -1.17 -7.64 -2.81
N LEU A 12 -1.87 -6.96 -3.71
CA LEU A 12 -3.30 -7.17 -4.01
C LEU A 12 -3.54 -7.93 -5.33
N GLY A 13 -2.52 -8.10 -6.19
CA GLY A 13 -2.69 -8.45 -7.61
C GLY A 13 -3.33 -9.81 -7.90
N SER A 14 -3.35 -10.75 -6.95
CA SER A 14 -3.92 -12.10 -7.13
C SER A 14 -5.09 -12.42 -6.19
N SER A 15 -5.67 -11.41 -5.54
CA SER A 15 -6.67 -11.61 -4.48
C SER A 15 -8.09 -11.41 -5.01
N ASP A 16 -9.00 -12.34 -4.68
CA ASP A 16 -10.44 -12.10 -4.79
C ASP A 16 -10.87 -10.96 -3.84
N GLU A 17 -12.11 -10.50 -3.98
CA GLU A 17 -12.62 -9.35 -3.23
C GLU A 17 -12.56 -9.54 -1.71
N VAL A 18 -12.86 -10.75 -1.22
CA VAL A 18 -12.84 -11.06 0.22
C VAL A 18 -11.41 -11.04 0.74
N ARG A 19 -10.48 -11.68 0.02
CA ARG A 19 -9.07 -11.73 0.38
C ARG A 19 -8.44 -10.35 0.34
N ARG A 20 -8.78 -9.53 -0.65
CA ARG A 20 -8.31 -8.15 -0.79
C ARG A 20 -8.70 -7.30 0.42
N SER A 21 -9.95 -7.39 0.88
CA SER A 21 -10.40 -6.65 2.07
C SER A 21 -9.60 -7.02 3.32
N GLY A 22 -9.33 -8.31 3.53
CA GLY A 22 -8.50 -8.77 4.66
C GLY A 22 -7.03 -8.31 4.56
N ILE A 23 -6.47 -8.26 3.34
CA ILE A 23 -5.12 -7.72 3.14
C ILE A 23 -5.10 -6.21 3.43
N ILE A 24 -6.06 -5.45 2.91
CA ILE A 24 -6.17 -4.00 3.16
C ILE A 24 -6.25 -3.74 4.66
N GLU A 25 -7.12 -4.45 5.39
CA GLU A 25 -7.23 -4.33 6.84
C GLU A 25 -5.90 -4.60 7.55
N TYR A 26 -5.17 -5.65 7.16
CA TYR A 26 -3.85 -5.92 7.74
C TYR A 26 -2.84 -4.81 7.46
N LEU A 27 -2.81 -4.30 6.22
CA LEU A 27 -1.89 -3.24 5.79
C LEU A 27 -2.14 -1.93 6.53
N THR A 28 -3.39 -1.64 6.88
CA THR A 28 -3.78 -0.36 7.49
C THR A 28 -3.84 -0.41 9.01
N THR A 29 -3.98 -1.59 9.62
CA THR A 29 -4.13 -1.74 11.08
C THR A 29 -2.92 -2.38 11.78
N ASP A 30 -2.40 -3.49 11.27
CA ASP A 30 -1.39 -4.30 11.96
C ASP A 30 0.03 -4.03 11.50
N LEU A 31 0.21 -3.84 10.20
CA LEU A 31 1.53 -3.55 9.63
C LEU A 31 2.16 -2.26 10.16
N PRO A 32 1.40 -1.16 10.39
CA PRO A 32 1.94 0.08 10.99
C PRO A 32 2.44 -0.09 12.43
N LYS A 33 2.02 -1.14 13.14
CA LYS A 33 2.54 -1.47 14.48
C LYS A 33 3.96 -2.08 14.42
N LYS A 34 4.38 -2.55 13.23
CA LYS A 34 5.65 -3.25 13.02
C LYS A 34 6.68 -2.40 12.28
N PHE A 35 6.23 -1.53 11.37
CA PHE A 35 7.08 -0.69 10.53
C PHE A 35 6.66 0.77 10.65
N ARG A 36 7.64 1.69 10.72
CA ARG A 36 7.36 3.13 10.74
C ARG A 36 6.92 3.63 9.37
N GLN A 37 7.45 3.03 8.31
CA GLN A 37 7.14 3.43 6.94
C GLN A 37 6.81 2.23 6.07
N ILE A 38 5.72 2.34 5.31
CA ILE A 38 5.20 1.26 4.48
C ILE A 38 5.01 1.85 3.08
N PHE A 39 5.66 1.27 2.08
CA PHE A 39 5.49 1.59 0.67
C PHE A 39 4.71 0.47 0.01
N ILE A 40 3.59 0.80 -0.62
CA ILE A 40 2.75 -0.15 -1.36
C ILE A 40 2.75 0.28 -2.81
N ILE A 41 3.11 -0.65 -3.70
CA ILE A 41 3.02 -0.51 -5.15
C ILE A 41 1.84 -1.37 -5.58
N SER A 42 0.82 -0.76 -6.16
CA SER A 42 -0.41 -1.44 -6.56
C SER A 42 -1.08 -0.68 -7.69
N HIS A 43 -1.63 -1.40 -8.66
CA HIS A 43 -2.56 -0.86 -9.66
C HIS A 43 -4.03 -0.99 -9.21
N VAL A 44 -4.30 -1.65 -8.08
CA VAL A 44 -5.64 -1.94 -7.58
C VAL A 44 -6.12 -0.80 -6.67
N GLY A 45 -7.31 -0.26 -6.96
CA GLY A 45 -8.00 0.72 -6.11
C GLY A 45 -8.63 0.10 -4.85
N GLY A 46 -9.12 0.96 -3.95
CA GLY A 46 -9.68 0.60 -2.64
C GLY A 46 -8.73 0.88 -1.47
N LEU A 47 -7.51 1.35 -1.73
CA LEU A 47 -6.55 1.78 -0.71
C LEU A 47 -6.57 3.31 -0.52
N GLU A 48 -7.13 4.06 -1.46
CA GLU A 48 -7.02 5.52 -1.50
C GLU A 48 -7.66 6.17 -0.27
N GLU A 49 -8.75 5.61 0.24
CA GLU A 49 -9.44 6.13 1.42
C GLU A 49 -8.72 5.86 2.74
N GLN A 50 -7.82 4.87 2.77
CA GLN A 50 -7.15 4.42 4.00
C GLN A 50 -5.67 4.82 4.08
N ILE A 51 -5.10 5.33 2.97
CA ILE A 51 -3.69 5.72 2.90
C ILE A 51 -3.57 7.24 2.97
N LYS A 52 -2.61 7.72 3.78
CA LYS A 52 -2.35 9.16 3.94
C LYS A 52 -1.72 9.82 2.71
N ASN A 53 -0.80 9.13 2.05
CA ASN A 53 0.00 9.67 0.95
C ASN A 53 -0.14 8.77 -0.27
N ILE A 54 -0.60 9.33 -1.38
CA ILE A 54 -0.76 8.63 -2.65
C ILE A 54 0.18 9.28 -3.67
N ILE A 55 1.07 8.49 -4.24
CA ILE A 55 1.99 8.94 -5.29
C ILE A 55 1.53 8.27 -6.58
N ASN A 56 1.05 9.06 -7.54
CA ASN A 56 0.69 8.55 -8.85
C ASN A 56 1.91 8.60 -9.77
N LEU A 57 2.13 7.52 -10.53
CA LEU A 57 3.20 7.42 -11.51
C LEU A 57 2.61 7.26 -12.91
N GLN A 58 3.13 8.01 -13.88
CA GLN A 58 2.81 7.87 -15.30
C GLN A 58 4.10 8.00 -16.11
N ASP A 59 4.39 7.01 -16.97
CA ASP A 59 5.59 6.97 -17.82
C ASP A 59 6.91 7.20 -17.06
N GLY A 60 6.99 6.66 -15.84
CA GLY A 60 8.16 6.81 -14.96
C GLY A 60 8.27 8.15 -14.25
N LEU A 61 7.27 9.03 -14.37
CA LEU A 61 7.22 10.34 -13.75
C LEU A 61 6.15 10.39 -12.66
N VAL A 62 6.43 11.10 -11.56
CA VAL A 62 5.42 11.42 -10.54
C VAL A 62 4.46 12.44 -11.11
N VAL A 63 3.16 12.16 -11.03
CA VAL A 63 2.08 13.04 -11.52
C VAL A 63 1.08 13.36 -10.42
N GLY A 64 0.50 14.55 -10.47
CA GLY A 64 -0.49 15.01 -9.48
C GLY A 64 0.11 15.70 -8.25
N PRO A 65 -0.73 16.11 -7.28
CA PRO A 65 -0.29 16.78 -6.06
C PRO A 65 0.40 15.78 -5.12
N THR A 66 1.68 16.03 -4.83
CA THR A 66 2.49 15.38 -3.77
C THR A 66 2.14 15.88 -2.38
#